data_AF-A0A8T4WLL3-F1
#
_entry.id   AF-A0A8T4WLL3-F1
#
_cell.length_a   1.000
_cell.length_b   1.000
_cell.length_c   1.000
_cell.angle_alpha   90.00
_cell.angle_beta   90.00
_cell.angle_gamma   90.00
#
_symmetry.space_group_name_H-M   'P 1'
#
loop_
_entity.id
_entity.type
_entity.pdbx_description
1 polymer ?
#
loop_
_entity_poly.entity_id
_entity_poly.type
_entity_poly.pdbx_seq_one_letter_code
_entity_poly.pdbx_strand_id
1 'polypeptide(L)'
;MSEKFITKVSIWFNSEGAAPSEVIHKLLELGFTPVRGAYDFVYSHHEDVQDDITKAILETSDALHKTLSGFNVMYTLDTHRADTEEEYIPLEDIDAELEATRQELEELEDET
;
A
#
# COMPACT_ATOMS: atom_id res chain seq x y z
N MET A 1 -2.56 21.11 -10.23
CA MET A 1 -2.10 19.78 -9.82
C MET A 1 -2.16 19.78 -8.31
N SER A 2 -3.01 18.96 -7.71
CA SER A 2 -3.09 18.81 -6.25
C SER A 2 -1.85 18.03 -5.80
N GLU A 3 -1.09 18.53 -4.82
CA GLU A 3 0.04 17.76 -4.27
C GLU A 3 -0.53 16.58 -3.48
N LYS A 4 -0.21 15.35 -3.90
CA LYS A 4 -0.65 14.13 -3.24
C LYS A 4 0.53 13.53 -2.48
N PHE A 5 0.33 13.19 -1.21
CA PHE A 5 1.35 12.53 -0.40
C PHE A 5 0.96 11.08 -0.17
N ILE A 6 1.95 10.19 -0.15
CA ILE A 6 1.78 8.78 0.16
C ILE A 6 2.74 8.36 1.27
N THR A 7 2.25 7.54 2.20
CA THR A 7 3.08 6.86 3.20
C THR A 7 3.22 5.41 2.80
N LYS A 8 4.45 4.98 2.54
CA LYS A 8 4.82 3.59 2.29
C LYS A 8 5.19 2.91 3.62
N VAL A 9 4.83 1.64 3.77
CA VAL A 9 5.08 0.84 4.97
C VAL A 9 5.70 -0.48 4.60
N SER A 10 6.77 -0.84 5.30
CA SER A 10 7.35 -2.19 5.28
C SER A 10 7.20 -2.81 6.65
N ILE A 11 6.85 -4.10 6.71
CA ILE A 11 6.54 -4.81 7.95
C ILE A 11 7.38 -6.07 8.05
N TRP A 12 8.06 -6.22 9.19
CA TRP A 12 8.75 -7.45 9.55
C TRP A 12 7.94 -8.23 10.57
N PHE A 13 7.51 -9.41 10.17
CA PHE A 13 6.78 -10.35 11.01
C PHE A 13 7.73 -11.14 11.91
N ASN A 14 7.28 -11.39 13.13
CA ASN A 14 7.91 -12.32 14.07
C ASN A 14 7.11 -13.63 14.09
N SER A 15 7.78 -14.79 14.07
CA SER A 15 7.11 -16.10 14.13
C SER A 15 6.33 -16.31 15.43
N GLU A 16 6.72 -15.62 16.51
CA GLU A 16 6.03 -15.62 17.80
C GLU A 16 4.99 -14.49 17.93
N GLY A 17 4.73 -13.76 16.85
CA GLY A 17 3.75 -12.67 16.79
C GLY A 17 2.38 -13.13 16.32
N ALA A 18 1.51 -12.16 16.04
CA ALA A 18 0.22 -12.43 15.41
C ALA A 18 0.40 -12.99 13.99
N ALA A 19 -0.61 -13.71 13.50
CA ALA A 19 -0.54 -14.26 12.15
C ALA A 19 -0.48 -13.13 11.11
N PRO A 20 0.32 -13.25 10.03
CA PRO A 20 0.41 -12.21 9.01
C PRO A 20 -0.95 -11.79 8.46
N SER A 21 -1.87 -12.75 8.26
CA SER A 21 -3.23 -12.46 7.79
C SER A 21 -4.01 -11.53 8.72
N GLU A 22 -3.84 -11.64 10.04
CA GLU A 22 -4.54 -10.79 11.01
C GLU A 22 -4.00 -9.36 10.96
N VAL A 23 -2.67 -9.22 10.89
CA VAL A 23 -1.99 -7.93 10.77
C VAL A 23 -2.38 -7.23 9.47
N ILE A 24 -2.35 -7.96 8.34
CA ILE A 24 -2.74 -7.43 7.02
C ILE A 24 -4.20 -6.96 7.06
N HIS A 25 -5.10 -7.75 7.64
CA HIS A 25 -6.50 -7.35 7.77
C HIS A 25 -6.68 -6.04 8.54
N LYS A 26 -5.92 -5.85 9.62
CA LYS A 26 -5.95 -4.61 10.41
C LYS A 26 -5.43 -3.39 9.64
N LEU A 27 -4.43 -3.58 8.79
CA LEU A 27 -3.92 -2.51 7.92
C LEU A 27 -4.95 -2.11 6.86
N LEU A 28 -5.63 -3.10 6.26
CA LEU A 28 -6.73 -2.86 5.33
C LEU A 28 -7.86 -2.07 5.99
N GLU A 29 -8.26 -2.45 7.22
CA GLU A 29 -9.27 -1.71 8.01
C GLU A 29 -8.85 -0.26 8.28
N LEU A 30 -7.54 0.01 8.36
CA LEU A 30 -6.99 1.36 8.60
C LEU A 30 -6.84 2.18 7.31
N GLY A 31 -7.15 1.60 6.14
CA GLY A 31 -7.07 2.26 4.84
C GLY A 31 -5.74 2.09 4.10
N PHE A 32 -4.83 1.24 4.59
CA PHE A 32 -3.64 0.87 3.83
C PHE A 32 -4.02 -0.06 2.67
N THR A 33 -3.38 0.15 1.53
CA THR A 33 -3.51 -0.70 0.35
C THR A 33 -2.25 -1.54 0.20
N PRO A 34 -2.35 -2.88 0.02
CA PRO A 34 -1.19 -3.73 -0.18
C PRO A 34 -0.53 -3.41 -1.51
N VAL A 35 0.80 -3.47 -1.54
CA VAL A 35 1.61 -3.12 -2.69
C VAL A 35 2.63 -4.20 -3.02
N ARG A 36 2.90 -4.39 -4.33
CA ARG A 36 4.02 -5.17 -4.83
C ARG A 36 5.26 -4.29 -4.97
N GLY A 37 6.40 -4.69 -4.44
CA GLY A 37 7.65 -3.96 -4.63
C GLY A 37 8.54 -3.96 -3.38
N ALA A 38 9.27 -2.87 -3.18
CA ALA A 38 10.18 -2.70 -2.03
C ALA A 38 9.46 -2.49 -0.68
N TYR A 39 8.16 -2.19 -0.73
CA TYR A 39 7.30 -1.93 0.42
C TYR A 39 6.11 -2.89 0.38
N ASP A 40 5.45 -3.07 1.53
CA ASP A 40 4.33 -4.00 1.67
C ASP A 40 2.98 -3.29 1.54
N PHE A 41 2.89 -2.02 2.00
CA PHE A 41 1.65 -1.23 1.98
C PHE A 41 1.88 0.24 1.63
N VAL A 42 0.83 0.89 1.13
CA VAL A 42 0.76 2.34 0.91
C VAL A 42 -0.52 2.92 1.50
N TYR A 43 -0.43 4.10 2.11
CA TYR A 43 -1.55 4.93 2.52
C TYR A 43 -1.52 6.27 1.78
N SER A 44 -2.63 6.63 1.15
CA SER A 44 -2.77 7.92 0.48
C SER A 44 -3.31 8.96 1.45
N HIS A 45 -2.57 10.05 1.66
CA HIS A 45 -3.09 11.21 2.36
C HIS A 45 -4.10 11.94 1.47
N HIS A 46 -5.16 12.48 2.07
CA HIS A 46 -6.17 13.23 1.34
C HIS A 46 -5.59 14.54 0.77
N GLU A 47 -6.15 14.99 -0.36
CA GLU A 47 -5.67 16.19 -1.07
C GLU A 47 -5.79 17.49 -0.25
N ASP A 48 -6.72 17.55 0.71
CA ASP A 48 -6.95 18.72 1.57
C ASP A 48 -5.90 18.86 2.69
N VAL A 49 -4.95 17.93 2.79
CA VAL A 49 -3.91 17.90 3.85
C VAL A 49 -2.71 18.81 3.50
N GLN A 50 -2.74 19.51 2.37
CA GLN A 50 -1.65 20.37 1.89
C GLN A 50 -1.15 21.37 2.94
N ASP A 51 -2.03 21.86 3.81
CA ASP A 51 -1.68 22.84 4.83
C ASP A 51 -0.96 22.23 6.06
N ASP A 52 -1.08 20.93 6.32
CA ASP A 52 -0.44 20.28 7.48
C ASP A 52 -0.18 18.77 7.30
N ILE A 53 0.69 18.43 6.35
CA ILE A 53 1.18 17.05 6.14
C ILE A 53 1.86 16.47 7.38
N THR A 54 2.48 17.33 8.21
CA THR A 54 3.16 16.88 9.44
C THR A 54 2.17 16.25 10.40
N LYS A 55 1.02 16.90 10.60
CA LYS A 55 -0.06 16.37 11.44
C LYS A 55 -0.63 15.06 10.88
N ALA A 56 -0.84 14.96 9.58
CA ALA A 56 -1.35 13.72 8.99
C ALA A 56 -0.37 12.55 9.11
N ILE A 57 0.94 12.80 8.96
CA ILE A 57 1.98 11.80 9.23
C ILE A 57 1.90 11.34 10.69
N LEU A 58 1.79 12.26 11.64
CA LEU A 58 1.69 11.93 13.06
C LEU A 58 0.44 11.12 13.38
N GLU A 59 -0.73 11.55 12.91
CA GLU A 59 -2.00 10.86 13.13
C GLU A 59 -2.00 9.45 12.52
N THR A 60 -1.45 9.29 11.30
CA THR A 60 -1.32 8.00 10.64
C THR A 60 -0.33 7.09 11.40
N SER A 61 0.78 7.65 11.86
CA SER A 61 1.81 6.91 12.64
C SER A 61 1.24 6.42 13.97
N ASP A 62 0.50 7.26 14.68
CA ASP A 62 -0.12 6.92 15.96
C ASP A 62 -1.25 5.88 15.78
N ALA A 63 -2.06 6.04 14.73
CA ALA A 63 -3.12 5.09 14.40
C ALA A 63 -2.54 3.71 14.04
N LEU A 64 -1.47 3.67 13.24
CA LEU A 64 -0.76 2.44 12.90
C LEU A 64 -0.16 1.79 14.15
N HIS A 65 0.57 2.58 14.97
CA HIS A 65 1.19 2.08 16.18
C HIS A 65 0.17 1.46 17.14
N LYS A 66 -0.95 2.17 17.37
CA LYS A 66 -2.02 1.68 18.25
C LYS A 66 -2.65 0.40 17.72
N THR A 67 -2.83 0.29 16.41
CA THR A 67 -3.47 -0.86 15.76
C THR A 67 -2.59 -2.08 15.77
N LEU A 68 -1.27 -1.91 15.61
CA LEU A 68 -0.30 -3.01 15.61
C LEU A 68 0.24 -3.36 17.00
N SER A 69 -0.14 -2.61 18.03
CA SER A 69 0.29 -2.84 19.40
C SER A 69 -0.14 -4.22 19.89
N GLY A 70 0.82 -4.98 20.41
CA GLY A 70 0.59 -6.35 20.88
C GLY A 70 0.73 -7.44 19.82
N PHE A 71 0.89 -7.10 18.53
CA PHE A 71 1.11 -8.10 17.47
C PHE A 71 2.57 -8.54 17.29
N ASN A 72 3.51 -7.90 18.01
CA ASN A 72 4.94 -8.23 17.97
C ASN A 72 5.51 -8.16 16.53
N VAL A 73 5.24 -7.05 15.85
CA VAL A 73 5.78 -6.73 14.52
C VAL A 73 6.67 -5.49 14.58
N MET A 74 7.62 -5.41 13.67
CA MET A 74 8.40 -4.19 13.42
C MET A 74 7.92 -3.56 12.12
N TYR A 75 7.96 -2.24 12.01
CA TYR A 75 7.57 -1.56 10.79
C TYR A 75 8.38 -0.27 10.59
N THR A 76 8.49 0.16 9.33
CA THR A 76 9.05 1.44 8.92
C THR A 76 8.04 2.23 8.14
N LEU A 77 8.02 3.55 8.34
CA LEU A 77 7.18 4.50 7.63
C LEU A 77 8.05 5.41 6.78
N ASP A 78 7.66 5.56 5.52
CA ASP A 78 8.38 6.41 4.58
C ASP A 78 7.38 7.24 3.77
N THR A 79 7.38 8.56 3.95
CA THR A 79 6.36 9.45 3.37
C THR A 79 6.96 10.34 2.31
N HIS A 80 6.40 10.28 1.10
CA HIS A 80 6.87 11.02 -0.07
C HIS A 80 5.73 11.72 -0.80
N ARG A 81 6.12 12.66 -1.65
CA ARG A 81 5.24 13.25 -2.67
C ARG A 81 5.01 12.22 -3.79
N ALA A 82 3.76 12.08 -4.23
CA ALA A 82 3.33 11.07 -5.20
C ALA A 82 3.87 11.32 -6.62
N ASP A 83 4.38 12.52 -6.89
CA ASP A 83 5.04 12.96 -8.13
C ASP A 83 6.44 12.34 -8.34
N THR A 84 6.91 11.50 -7.41
CA THR A 84 8.10 10.67 -7.64
C THR A 84 7.67 9.44 -8.47
N GLU A 85 7.77 9.57 -9.80
CA GLU A 85 7.30 8.64 -10.86
C GLU A 85 7.83 7.20 -10.85
N GLU A 86 8.60 6.74 -9.85
CA GLU A 86 9.22 5.42 -9.88
C GLU A 86 9.04 4.71 -8.53
N GLU A 87 8.09 3.77 -8.41
CA GLU A 87 8.33 2.50 -7.69
C GLU A 87 7.12 1.55 -7.50
N TYR A 88 5.90 1.92 -7.88
CA TYR A 88 4.75 1.04 -7.58
C TYR A 88 3.71 0.95 -8.68
N ILE A 89 3.37 -0.29 -9.06
CA ILE A 89 2.22 -0.64 -9.91
C ILE A 89 1.15 -1.27 -9.01
N PRO A 90 -0.01 -0.62 -8.81
CA PRO A 90 -1.18 -1.20 -8.13
C PRO A 90 -1.50 -2.63 -8.55
N LEU A 91 -1.83 -3.50 -7.58
CA LEU A 91 -2.25 -4.88 -7.85
C LEU A 91 -3.42 -4.95 -8.85
N GLU A 92 -4.36 -4.03 -8.74
CA GLU A 92 -5.52 -3.91 -9.64
C GLU A 92 -5.12 -3.62 -11.10
N ASP A 93 -4.07 -2.83 -11.31
CA ASP A 93 -3.56 -2.53 -12.65
C ASP A 93 -2.87 -3.75 -13.27
N ILE A 94 -2.20 -4.58 -12.45
CA ILE A 94 -1.58 -5.84 -12.91
C ILE A 94 -2.65 -6.85 -13.31
N ASP A 95 -3.70 -7.00 -12.52
CA ASP A 95 -4.79 -7.95 -12.84
C ASP A 95 -5.50 -7.53 -14.14
N ALA A 96 -5.66 -6.23 -14.38
CA ALA A 96 -6.19 -5.70 -15.63
C ALA A 96 -5.26 -5.96 -16.84
N GLU A 97 -3.95 -5.74 -16.70
CA GLU A 97 -2.97 -6.03 -17.77
C GLU A 97 -2.92 -7.53 -18.10
N LEU A 98 -2.97 -8.40 -17.09
CA LEU A 98 -2.98 -9.85 -17.27
C LEU A 98 -4.23 -10.33 -18.01
N GLU A 99 -5.39 -9.76 -17.69
CA GLU A 99 -6.65 -10.12 -18.35
C GLU A 99 -6.69 -9.64 -19.80
N ALA A 100 -6.18 -8.43 -20.08
CA ALA A 100 -6.03 -7.93 -21.44
C ALA A 100 -5.11 -8.83 -22.30
N THR A 101 -3.97 -9.25 -21.73
CA THR A 101 -3.04 -10.17 -22.40
C THR A 101 -3.67 -11.54 -22.67
N ARG A 102 -4.51 -12.03 -21.75
CA ARG A 102 -5.24 -13.29 -21.92
C ARG A 102 -6.22 -13.21 -23.09
N GLN A 103 -6.97 -12.11 -23.21
CA GLN A 103 -7.92 -11.90 -24.30
C GLN A 103 -7.22 -11.84 -25.67
N GLU A 104 -6.08 -11.15 -25.77
CA GLU A 104 -5.30 -11.07 -27.01
C GLU A 104 -4.77 -12.44 -27.45
N LEU A 105 -4.36 -13.29 -26.50
CA LEU A 105 -3.93 -14.66 -26.80
C LEU A 105 -5.09 -15.55 -27.28
N GLU A 106 -6.28 -15.42 -26.69
CA GLU A 106 -7.47 -16.15 -27.14
C GLU A 106 -7.90 -15.73 -28.55
N GLU A 107 -7.86 -14.43 -28.88
CA GLU A 107 -8.16 -13.93 -30.23
C GLU A 107 -7.16 -14.46 -31.28
N LEU A 108 -5.88 -14.57 -30.92
CA LEU A 108 -4.85 -15.14 -31.81
C LEU A 108 -5.02 -16.66 -32.00
N GLU A 109 -5.48 -17.38 -30.98
CA GLU A 109 -5.75 -18.82 -31.08
C GLU A 109 -6.97 -19.09 -31.98
N ASP A 110 -8.01 -18.27 -31.91
CA ASP A 110 -9.22 -18.40 -32.75
C ASP A 110 -8.99 -18.02 -34.24
N GLU A 111 -7.93 -17.27 -34.55
CA GLU A 111 -7.56 -16.91 -35.93
C GLU A 111 -6.67 -17.95 -36.65
N THR A 112 -6.24 -19.03 -35.99
CA THR A 112 -5.40 -20.12 -36.55
C THR A 112 -6.13 -21.43 -36.81
#